data_AF-A0A352RYX8-F1
#
_entry.id   AF-A0A352RYX8-F1
#
_cell.length_a   1.000
_cell.length_b   1.000
_cell.length_c   1.000
_cell.angle_alpha   90.00
_cell.angle_beta   90.00
_cell.angle_gamma   90.00
#
_symmetry.space_group_name_H-M   'P 1'
#
loop_
_entity.id
_entity.type
_entity.pdbx_description
1 polymer ?
#
loop_
_entity_poly.entity_id
_entity_poly.type
_entity_poly.pdbx_seq_one_letter_code
_entity_poly.pdbx_strand_id
1 'polypeptide(L)'
;AVYRLLATLQTVRSDYEGAINAALSGLALVDVHLERHPSPARMREAYESVMALLGERSIDSLGELPVTADARMHTVMGLLSTLISSQFVRDGISFLHVATMVELSLAHGATPETPYGLSWFGVFIASLYDAYEDGLAFGLAAMALVERHGFQAEQIATLVAVDQVSVWSRPLAFALGLAQEAVALGRESGDIGMACYACNHIVSDLLAMGEPLALVDEEVERGVGLTRLVRYADIERILAAQRLFLRGLRFGGDGPASTVAQRADDATSFSTRFWVWLHDGMAWAYRGQWARALGSLRQAEA
;
A
#
# COMPACT_ATOMS: atom_id res chain seq x y z
N ALA A 1 -21.79 -0.44 -8.86
CA ALA A 1 -21.77 0.96 -8.35
C ALA A 1 -21.95 1.04 -6.83
N VAL A 2 -23.07 0.58 -6.27
CA VAL A 2 -23.36 0.68 -4.81
C VAL A 2 -22.27 0.04 -3.94
N TYR A 3 -21.88 -1.21 -4.22
CA TYR A 3 -20.83 -1.90 -3.45
C TYR A 3 -19.46 -1.23 -3.53
N ARG A 4 -19.10 -0.67 -4.70
CA ARG A 4 -17.83 0.08 -4.86
C ARG A 4 -17.78 1.32 -3.97
N LEU A 5 -18.86 2.10 -3.96
CA LEU A 5 -18.96 3.29 -3.13
C LEU A 5 -18.96 2.94 -1.64
N LEU A 6 -19.70 1.89 -1.26
CA LEU A 6 -19.75 1.39 0.11
C LEU A 6 -18.35 0.97 0.60
N ALA A 7 -17.65 0.14 -0.18
CA ALA A 7 -16.30 -0.30 0.13
C ALA A 7 -15.34 0.88 0.29
N THR A 8 -15.35 1.82 -0.66
CA THR A 8 -14.51 3.02 -0.63
C THR A 8 -14.76 3.86 0.63
N LEU A 9 -16.04 4.09 0.98
CA LEU A 9 -16.42 4.86 2.16
C LEU A 9 -16.01 4.18 3.47
N GLN A 10 -16.10 2.85 3.53
CA GLN A 10 -15.65 2.06 4.68
C GLN A 10 -14.13 2.10 4.82
N THR A 11 -13.37 2.02 3.72
CA THR A 11 -11.91 2.16 3.71
C THR A 11 -11.47 3.49 4.34
N VAL A 12 -12.06 4.61 3.92
CA VAL A 12 -11.72 5.95 4.46
C VAL A 12 -12.08 6.07 5.95
N ARG A 13 -13.10 5.35 6.41
CA ARG A 13 -13.47 5.26 7.84
C ARG A 13 -12.62 4.27 8.64
N SER A 14 -11.64 3.63 8.00
CA SER A 14 -10.82 2.56 8.58
C SER A 14 -11.64 1.32 9.00
N ASP A 15 -12.83 1.12 8.44
CA ASP A 15 -13.63 -0.10 8.55
C ASP A 15 -13.20 -1.09 7.45
N TYR A 16 -11.99 -1.63 7.57
CA TYR A 16 -11.39 -2.48 6.53
C TYR A 16 -12.14 -3.80 6.34
N GLU A 17 -12.57 -4.44 7.43
CA GLU A 17 -13.39 -5.65 7.37
C GLU A 17 -14.72 -5.40 6.66
N GLY A 18 -15.40 -4.30 6.99
CA GLY A 18 -16.62 -3.89 6.29
C GLY A 18 -16.38 -3.63 4.80
N ALA A 19 -15.29 -2.93 4.46
CA ALA A 19 -14.92 -2.63 3.08
C ALA A 19 -14.66 -3.89 2.25
N ILE A 20 -13.90 -4.85 2.80
CA ILE A 20 -13.63 -6.15 2.17
C ILE A 20 -14.93 -6.92 1.95
N ASN A 21 -15.79 -7.00 2.97
CA ASN A 21 -17.07 -7.70 2.87
C ASN A 21 -18.01 -7.07 1.83
N ALA A 22 -18.02 -5.73 1.71
CA ALA A 22 -18.77 -5.02 0.69
C ALA A 22 -18.23 -5.32 -0.72
N ALA A 23 -16.92 -5.28 -0.92
CA ALA A 23 -16.30 -5.61 -2.20
C ALA A 23 -16.57 -7.07 -2.61
N LEU A 24 -16.39 -8.03 -1.69
CA LEU A 24 -16.68 -9.45 -1.91
C LEU A 24 -18.16 -9.71 -2.24
N SER A 25 -19.08 -9.02 -1.56
CA SER A 25 -20.51 -9.11 -1.85
C SER A 25 -20.82 -8.59 -3.26
N GLY A 26 -20.18 -7.49 -3.68
CA GLY A 26 -20.30 -6.97 -5.04
C GLY A 26 -19.73 -7.91 -6.10
N LEU A 27 -18.57 -8.53 -5.84
CA LEU A 27 -17.94 -9.49 -6.75
C LEU A 27 -18.78 -10.76 -6.92
N ALA A 28 -19.41 -11.24 -5.85
CA ALA A 28 -20.30 -12.40 -5.92
C ALA A 28 -21.51 -12.18 -6.84
N LEU A 29 -22.00 -10.95 -7.00
CA LEU A 29 -23.09 -10.62 -7.92
C LEU A 29 -22.68 -10.65 -9.40
N VAL A 30 -21.37 -10.68 -9.69
CA VAL A 30 -20.82 -10.77 -11.04
C VAL A 30 -20.03 -12.07 -11.26
N ASP A 31 -20.32 -13.08 -10.43
CA ASP A 31 -19.75 -14.43 -10.44
C ASP A 31 -18.21 -14.46 -10.28
N VAL A 32 -17.66 -13.54 -9.47
CA VAL A 32 -16.26 -13.54 -9.09
C VAL A 32 -16.15 -13.85 -7.59
N HIS A 33 -15.38 -14.88 -7.25
CA HIS A 33 -15.20 -15.34 -5.88
C HIS A 33 -13.72 -15.35 -5.52
N LEU A 34 -13.37 -14.69 -4.41
CA LEU A 34 -12.04 -14.69 -3.85
C LEU A 34 -12.06 -15.34 -2.46
N GLU A 35 -11.03 -16.13 -2.19
CA GLU A 35 -10.83 -16.79 -0.91
C GLU A 35 -10.16 -15.84 0.08
N ARG A 36 -10.68 -15.78 1.32
CA ARG A 36 -9.97 -15.18 2.46
C ARG A 36 -9.18 -16.27 3.18
N HIS A 37 -8.03 -15.91 3.73
CA HIS A 37 -7.08 -16.83 4.35
C HIS A 37 -6.57 -17.93 3.41
N PRO A 38 -6.16 -17.61 2.17
CA PRO A 38 -5.64 -18.62 1.27
C PRO A 38 -4.35 -19.22 1.84
N SER A 39 -4.15 -20.51 1.58
CA SER A 39 -2.90 -21.17 1.95
C SER A 39 -1.71 -20.56 1.18
N PRO A 40 -0.47 -20.66 1.71
CA PRO A 40 0.73 -20.27 0.97
C PRO A 40 0.86 -20.98 -0.39
N ALA A 41 0.40 -22.23 -0.49
CA ALA A 41 0.35 -22.97 -1.75
C ALA A 41 -0.63 -22.31 -2.74
N ARG A 42 -1.84 -21.94 -2.29
CA ARG A 42 -2.83 -21.25 -3.12
C ARG A 42 -2.33 -19.90 -3.63
N MET A 43 -1.61 -19.15 -2.81
CA MET A 43 -0.95 -17.91 -3.24
C MET A 43 0.11 -18.21 -4.30
N ARG A 44 0.99 -19.20 -4.07
CA ARG A 44 1.99 -19.60 -5.06
C ARG A 44 1.37 -20.02 -6.40
N GLU A 45 0.27 -20.76 -6.37
CA GLU A 45 -0.48 -21.14 -7.58
C GLU A 45 -1.00 -19.90 -8.34
N ALA A 46 -1.49 -18.88 -7.64
CA ALA A 46 -1.94 -17.63 -8.28
C ALA A 46 -0.77 -16.86 -8.92
N TYR A 47 0.40 -16.84 -8.27
CA TYR A 47 1.62 -16.29 -8.86
C TYR A 47 2.02 -17.03 -10.14
N GLU A 48 2.12 -18.36 -10.06
CA GLU A 48 2.51 -19.21 -11.19
C GLU A 48 1.51 -19.12 -12.36
N SER A 49 0.21 -18.96 -12.06
CA SER A 49 -0.84 -18.74 -13.05
C SER A 49 -0.64 -17.42 -13.83
N VAL A 50 -0.37 -16.32 -13.12
CA VAL A 50 -0.07 -15.02 -13.75
C VAL A 50 1.17 -15.13 -14.65
N MET A 51 2.25 -15.77 -14.16
CA MET A 51 3.48 -15.93 -14.93
C MET A 51 3.28 -16.84 -16.16
N ALA A 52 2.46 -17.89 -16.03
CA ALA A 52 2.11 -18.76 -17.15
C ALA A 52 1.28 -18.02 -18.21
N LEU A 53 0.34 -17.16 -17.80
CA LEU A 53 -0.43 -16.31 -18.72
C LEU A 53 0.44 -15.26 -19.40
N LEU A 54 1.41 -14.68 -18.69
CA LEU A 54 2.38 -13.77 -19.29
C LEU A 54 3.16 -14.50 -20.41
N GLY A 55 3.60 -15.73 -20.15
CA GLY A 55 4.30 -16.59 -21.10
C GLY A 55 5.67 -16.03 -21.46
N GLU A 56 5.97 -15.95 -22.76
CA GLU A 56 7.24 -15.41 -23.27
C GLU A 56 7.23 -13.87 -23.43
N ARG A 57 6.12 -13.19 -23.10
CA ARG A 57 6.04 -11.74 -23.18
C ARG A 57 6.94 -11.10 -22.13
N SER A 58 7.60 -10.00 -22.47
CA SER A 58 8.27 -9.17 -21.47
C SER A 58 7.23 -8.48 -20.57
N ILE A 59 7.55 -8.30 -19.30
CA ILE A 59 6.70 -7.55 -18.36
C ILE A 59 6.49 -6.11 -18.85
N ASP A 60 7.51 -5.49 -19.45
CA ASP A 60 7.41 -4.14 -20.02
C ASP A 60 6.30 -4.01 -21.10
N SER A 61 6.03 -5.09 -21.84
CA SER A 61 4.96 -5.10 -22.86
C SER A 61 3.56 -4.89 -22.27
N LEU A 62 3.40 -5.07 -20.95
CA LEU A 62 2.12 -4.84 -20.28
C LEU A 62 1.72 -3.36 -20.25
N GLY A 63 2.69 -2.44 -20.37
CA GLY A 63 2.43 -1.01 -20.56
C GLY A 63 1.75 -0.68 -21.89
N GLU A 64 1.67 -1.66 -22.79
CA GLU A 64 1.07 -1.52 -24.12
C GLU A 64 -0.28 -2.21 -24.27
N LEU A 65 -0.81 -2.82 -23.20
CA LEU A 65 -2.08 -3.54 -23.25
C LEU A 65 -3.19 -2.66 -23.86
N PRO A 66 -3.92 -3.16 -24.86
CA PRO A 66 -5.05 -2.42 -25.42
C PRO A 66 -6.17 -2.30 -24.39
N VAL A 67 -6.90 -1.19 -24.42
CA VAL A 67 -8.07 -0.99 -23.55
C VAL A 67 -9.19 -1.93 -23.96
N THR A 68 -9.80 -2.58 -22.98
CA THR A 68 -10.93 -3.47 -23.20
C THR A 68 -12.24 -2.69 -23.41
N ALA A 69 -13.08 -3.17 -24.34
CA ALA A 69 -14.44 -2.67 -24.55
C ALA A 69 -15.49 -3.44 -23.73
N ASP A 70 -15.08 -4.48 -22.98
CA ASP A 70 -16.00 -5.31 -22.21
C ASP A 70 -16.47 -4.60 -20.93
N ALA A 71 -17.74 -4.19 -20.90
CA ALA A 71 -18.36 -3.53 -19.77
C ALA A 71 -18.39 -4.38 -18.48
N ARG A 72 -18.39 -5.72 -18.61
CA ARG A 72 -18.27 -6.62 -17.46
C ARG A 72 -16.90 -6.49 -16.82
N MET A 73 -15.83 -6.41 -17.62
CA MET A 73 -14.47 -6.24 -17.10
C MET A 73 -14.29 -4.93 -16.35
N HIS A 74 -14.82 -3.81 -16.88
CA HIS A 74 -14.84 -2.53 -16.14
C HIS A 74 -15.55 -2.65 -14.78
N THR A 75 -16.64 -3.45 -14.72
CA THR A 75 -17.37 -3.65 -13.46
C THR A 75 -16.60 -4.52 -12.47
N VAL A 76 -16.01 -5.62 -12.94
CA VAL A 76 -15.22 -6.56 -12.13
C VAL A 76 -13.95 -5.89 -11.62
N MET A 77 -13.16 -5.27 -12.51
CA MET A 77 -11.90 -4.59 -12.18
C MET A 77 -12.14 -3.43 -11.21
N GLY A 78 -13.20 -2.63 -11.45
CA GLY A 78 -13.60 -1.56 -10.54
C GLY A 78 -14.06 -2.03 -9.16
N LEU A 79 -14.52 -3.29 -9.00
CA LEU A 79 -14.80 -3.89 -7.68
C LEU A 79 -13.52 -4.46 -7.04
N LEU A 80 -12.68 -5.15 -7.83
CA LEU A 80 -11.41 -5.69 -7.37
C LEU A 80 -10.49 -4.59 -6.82
N SER A 81 -10.41 -3.42 -7.47
CA SER A 81 -9.57 -2.32 -6.98
C SER A 81 -10.03 -1.78 -5.61
N THR A 82 -11.31 -1.91 -5.25
CA THR A 82 -11.78 -1.50 -3.91
C THR A 82 -11.32 -2.43 -2.78
N LEU A 83 -10.73 -3.58 -3.12
CA LEU A 83 -10.06 -4.46 -2.16
C LEU A 83 -8.69 -3.94 -1.72
N ILE A 84 -8.27 -2.73 -2.11
CA ILE A 84 -7.12 -2.04 -1.50
C ILE A 84 -7.15 -2.05 0.04
N SER A 85 -8.35 -2.02 0.64
CA SER A 85 -8.55 -2.16 2.09
C SER A 85 -7.95 -3.45 2.68
N SER A 86 -7.82 -4.50 1.87
CA SER A 86 -7.23 -5.78 2.30
C SER A 86 -5.75 -5.69 2.67
N GLN A 87 -5.04 -4.65 2.25
CA GLN A 87 -3.64 -4.42 2.63
C GLN A 87 -3.48 -4.09 4.12
N PHE A 88 -4.56 -3.67 4.78
CA PHE A 88 -4.58 -3.28 6.19
C PHE A 88 -4.96 -4.42 7.13
N VAL A 89 -5.33 -5.59 6.59
CA VAL A 89 -5.66 -6.79 7.36
C VAL A 89 -4.69 -7.93 7.04
N ARG A 90 -4.63 -8.95 7.91
CA ARG A 90 -3.71 -10.09 7.77
C ARG A 90 -4.47 -11.37 7.43
N ASP A 91 -4.95 -11.47 6.20
CA ASP A 91 -5.71 -12.64 5.72
C ASP A 91 -5.33 -13.10 4.30
N GLY A 92 -4.31 -12.51 3.66
CA GLY A 92 -3.77 -12.95 2.38
C GLY A 92 -4.64 -12.67 1.14
N ILE A 93 -5.87 -12.14 1.28
CA ILE A 93 -6.72 -11.81 0.11
C ILE A 93 -6.12 -10.66 -0.72
N SER A 94 -5.26 -9.86 -0.09
CA SER A 94 -4.54 -8.77 -0.73
C SER A 94 -3.70 -9.22 -1.92
N PHE A 95 -3.07 -10.39 -1.83
CA PHE A 95 -2.34 -10.96 -2.96
C PHE A 95 -3.28 -11.53 -4.04
N LEU A 96 -4.31 -12.28 -3.64
CA LEU A 96 -5.20 -12.92 -4.59
C LEU A 96 -5.96 -11.92 -5.47
N HIS A 97 -6.44 -10.80 -4.92
CA HIS A 97 -7.21 -9.86 -5.74
C HIS A 97 -6.34 -9.17 -6.80
N VAL A 98 -5.10 -8.77 -6.46
CA VAL A 98 -4.20 -8.17 -7.47
C VAL A 98 -3.75 -9.20 -8.50
N ALA A 99 -3.48 -10.44 -8.08
CA ALA A 99 -3.17 -11.52 -9.02
C ALA A 99 -4.33 -11.72 -10.02
N THR A 100 -5.58 -11.81 -9.54
CA THR A 100 -6.77 -11.88 -10.40
C THR A 100 -6.91 -10.67 -11.32
N MET A 101 -6.60 -9.45 -10.85
CA MET A 101 -6.60 -8.26 -11.71
C MET A 101 -5.57 -8.38 -12.85
N VAL A 102 -4.37 -8.91 -12.59
CA VAL A 102 -3.36 -9.15 -13.62
C VAL A 102 -3.83 -10.23 -14.61
N GLU A 103 -4.35 -11.36 -14.11
CA GLU A 103 -4.89 -12.44 -14.98
C GLU A 103 -5.96 -11.92 -15.94
N LEU A 104 -6.93 -11.14 -15.42
CA LEU A 104 -8.00 -10.55 -16.22
C LEU A 104 -7.46 -9.53 -17.23
N SER A 105 -6.48 -8.72 -16.83
CA SER A 105 -5.87 -7.72 -17.73
C SER A 105 -5.10 -8.39 -18.88
N LEU A 106 -4.41 -9.50 -18.60
CA LEU A 106 -3.71 -10.29 -19.61
C LEU A 106 -4.66 -10.99 -20.59
N ALA A 107 -5.82 -11.43 -20.10
CA ALA A 107 -6.80 -12.17 -20.90
C ALA A 107 -7.74 -11.27 -21.70
N HIS A 108 -8.13 -10.11 -21.15
CA HIS A 108 -9.20 -9.27 -21.69
C HIS A 108 -8.76 -7.86 -22.11
N GLY A 109 -7.50 -7.48 -21.87
CA GLY A 109 -7.01 -6.13 -22.06
C GLY A 109 -7.18 -5.25 -20.83
N ALA A 110 -6.65 -4.03 -20.90
CA ALA A 110 -6.60 -3.11 -19.77
C ALA A 110 -7.95 -2.44 -19.49
N THR A 111 -8.26 -2.25 -18.20
CA THR A 111 -9.25 -1.27 -17.72
C THR A 111 -8.50 -0.12 -17.02
N PRO A 112 -9.20 0.98 -16.65
CA PRO A 112 -8.59 2.05 -15.87
C PRO A 112 -7.93 1.57 -14.58
N GLU A 113 -8.42 0.48 -13.97
CA GLU A 113 -7.91 -0.11 -12.73
C GLU A 113 -6.72 -1.07 -12.93
N THR A 114 -6.37 -1.43 -14.18
CA THR A 114 -5.23 -2.32 -14.47
C THR A 114 -3.90 -1.82 -13.90
N PRO A 115 -3.53 -0.52 -13.97
CA PRO A 115 -2.29 -0.03 -13.37
C PRO A 115 -2.14 -0.37 -11.88
N TYR A 116 -3.20 -0.15 -11.09
CA TYR A 116 -3.23 -0.55 -9.67
C TYR A 116 -2.94 -2.05 -9.50
N GLY A 117 -3.61 -2.89 -10.28
CA GLY A 117 -3.44 -4.35 -10.21
C GLY A 117 -2.01 -4.77 -10.54
N LEU A 118 -1.43 -4.24 -11.63
CA LEU A 118 -0.06 -4.53 -12.04
C LEU A 118 0.96 -4.07 -11.00
N SER A 119 0.87 -2.81 -10.56
CA SER A 119 1.87 -2.23 -9.66
C SER A 119 1.87 -2.90 -8.29
N TRP A 120 0.70 -3.16 -7.72
CA TRP A 120 0.61 -3.84 -6.41
C TRP A 120 0.90 -5.33 -6.49
N PHE A 121 0.58 -6.01 -7.59
CA PHE A 121 1.10 -7.36 -7.82
C PHE A 121 2.62 -7.37 -7.78
N GLY A 122 3.27 -6.38 -8.42
CA GLY A 122 4.72 -6.19 -8.36
C GLY A 122 5.26 -6.06 -6.93
N VAL A 123 4.63 -5.22 -6.10
CA VAL A 123 4.98 -5.08 -4.68
C VAL A 123 4.89 -6.43 -3.93
N PHE A 124 3.82 -7.19 -4.15
CA PHE A 124 3.62 -8.45 -3.43
C PHE A 124 4.59 -9.54 -3.86
N ILE A 125 4.87 -9.71 -5.17
CA ILE A 125 5.79 -10.76 -5.62
C ILE A 125 7.23 -10.48 -5.16
N ALA A 126 7.62 -9.20 -5.09
CA ALA A 126 8.89 -8.79 -4.51
C ALA A 126 8.96 -9.19 -3.02
N SER A 127 7.89 -8.94 -2.25
CA SER A 127 7.87 -9.27 -0.81
C SER A 127 7.70 -10.75 -0.50
N LEU A 128 6.95 -11.51 -1.31
CA LEU A 128 6.58 -12.90 -1.02
C LEU A 128 7.56 -13.90 -1.64
N TYR A 129 8.17 -13.54 -2.77
CA TYR A 129 8.94 -14.46 -3.62
C TYR A 129 10.31 -13.91 -4.02
N ASP A 130 10.76 -12.81 -3.40
CA ASP A 130 12.03 -12.14 -3.69
C ASP A 130 12.21 -11.74 -5.17
N ALA A 131 11.09 -11.58 -5.88
CA ALA A 131 11.07 -11.21 -7.30
C ALA A 131 11.19 -9.68 -7.46
N TYR A 132 12.29 -9.10 -6.97
CA TYR A 132 12.45 -7.65 -6.85
C TYR A 132 12.49 -6.93 -8.20
N GLU A 133 13.23 -7.47 -9.17
CA GLU A 133 13.36 -6.90 -10.51
C GLU A 133 12.04 -6.99 -11.28
N ASP A 134 11.40 -8.16 -11.27
CA ASP A 134 10.08 -8.36 -11.88
C ASP A 134 9.04 -7.47 -11.21
N GLY A 135 9.09 -7.36 -9.88
CA GLY A 135 8.21 -6.50 -9.10
C GLY A 135 8.28 -5.04 -9.53
N LEU A 136 9.50 -4.51 -9.70
CA LEU A 136 9.71 -3.17 -10.25
C LEU A 136 9.24 -3.07 -11.71
N ALA A 137 9.51 -4.08 -12.55
CA ALA A 137 9.08 -4.08 -13.94
C ALA A 137 7.55 -4.01 -14.09
N PHE A 138 6.80 -4.74 -13.25
CA PHE A 138 5.33 -4.65 -13.20
C PHE A 138 4.84 -3.24 -12.84
N GLY A 139 5.50 -2.59 -11.87
CA GLY A 139 5.21 -1.20 -11.51
C GLY A 139 5.50 -0.21 -12.63
N LEU A 140 6.64 -0.35 -13.31
CA LEU A 140 6.99 0.53 -14.43
C LEU A 140 6.06 0.34 -15.64
N ALA A 141 5.66 -0.90 -15.93
CA ALA A 141 4.65 -1.19 -16.95
C ALA A 141 3.29 -0.56 -16.60
N ALA A 142 2.90 -0.56 -15.32
CA ALA A 142 1.71 0.13 -14.84
C ALA A 142 1.78 1.65 -15.08
N MET A 143 2.91 2.29 -14.77
CA MET A 143 3.11 3.73 -15.05
C MET A 143 3.00 4.04 -16.54
N ALA A 144 3.63 3.23 -17.39
CA ALA A 144 3.52 3.39 -18.84
C ALA A 144 2.07 3.26 -19.34
N LEU A 145 1.29 2.37 -18.73
CA LEU A 145 -0.13 2.18 -19.06
C LEU A 145 -0.98 3.40 -18.66
N VAL A 146 -0.71 4.00 -17.48
CA VAL A 146 -1.35 5.25 -17.03
C VAL A 146 -1.07 6.37 -18.02
N GLU A 147 0.19 6.57 -18.41
CA GLU A 147 0.61 7.62 -19.34
C GLU A 147 -0.05 7.42 -20.71
N ARG A 148 -0.02 6.18 -21.23
CA ARG A 148 -0.52 5.85 -22.57
C ARG A 148 -2.02 6.08 -22.74
N HIS A 149 -2.82 5.68 -21.75
CA HIS A 149 -4.28 5.68 -21.85
C HIS A 149 -4.97 6.78 -21.02
N GLY A 150 -4.21 7.55 -20.25
CA GLY A 150 -4.74 8.63 -19.42
C GLY A 150 -5.54 8.13 -18.20
N PHE A 151 -5.14 7.01 -17.60
CA PHE A 151 -5.79 6.42 -16.41
C PHE A 151 -5.42 7.15 -15.10
N GLN A 152 -5.64 8.47 -15.08
CA GLN A 152 -5.21 9.37 -14.01
C GLN A 152 -5.75 8.98 -12.62
N ALA A 153 -6.92 8.34 -12.55
CA ALA A 153 -7.52 7.89 -11.30
C ALA A 153 -6.63 6.91 -10.51
N GLU A 154 -5.83 6.10 -11.19
CA GLU A 154 -4.95 5.12 -10.54
C GLU A 154 -3.50 5.58 -10.45
N GLN A 155 -3.18 6.80 -10.92
CA GLN A 155 -1.80 7.29 -10.97
C GLN A 155 -1.17 7.36 -9.58
N ILE A 156 -1.89 7.91 -8.59
CA ILE A 156 -1.39 8.03 -7.21
C ILE A 156 -1.11 6.64 -6.63
N ALA A 157 -2.04 5.70 -6.79
CA ALA A 157 -1.89 4.34 -6.28
C ALA A 157 -0.71 3.59 -6.96
N THR A 158 -0.52 3.84 -8.25
CA THR A 158 0.58 3.27 -9.04
C THR A 158 1.94 3.82 -8.58
N LEU A 159 2.05 5.15 -8.40
CA LEU A 159 3.27 5.79 -7.89
C LEU A 159 3.63 5.24 -6.51
N VAL A 160 2.64 5.10 -5.62
CA VAL A 160 2.84 4.56 -4.27
C VAL A 160 3.37 3.13 -4.30
N ALA A 161 2.83 2.28 -5.16
CA ALA A 161 3.32 0.92 -5.32
C ALA A 161 4.74 0.87 -5.90
N VAL A 162 5.03 1.71 -6.90
CA VAL A 162 6.36 1.76 -7.53
C VAL A 162 7.40 2.28 -6.52
N ASP A 163 7.07 3.28 -5.71
CA ASP A 163 7.95 3.75 -4.64
C ASP A 163 8.33 2.58 -3.72
N GLN A 164 7.34 1.80 -3.30
CA GLN A 164 7.50 0.77 -2.29
C GLN A 164 8.34 -0.41 -2.78
N VAL A 165 8.19 -0.80 -4.06
CA VAL A 165 8.98 -1.90 -4.63
C VAL A 165 10.36 -1.44 -5.09
N SER A 166 10.52 -0.16 -5.44
CA SER A 166 11.77 0.34 -6.00
C SER A 166 12.94 0.34 -5.01
N VAL A 167 12.68 0.38 -3.70
CA VAL A 167 13.71 0.40 -2.64
C VAL A 167 14.65 -0.81 -2.68
N TRP A 168 14.22 -1.92 -3.30
CA TRP A 168 15.02 -3.14 -3.43
C TRP A 168 16.07 -3.06 -4.55
N SER A 169 15.85 -2.22 -5.57
CA SER A 169 16.66 -2.23 -6.81
C SER A 169 17.02 -0.84 -7.33
N ARG A 170 16.63 0.22 -6.63
CA ARG A 170 16.91 1.63 -6.94
C ARG A 170 17.36 2.38 -5.69
N PRO A 171 18.09 3.50 -5.84
CA PRO A 171 18.40 4.37 -4.71
C PRO A 171 17.13 4.90 -4.04
N LEU A 172 17.14 5.06 -2.71
CA LEU A 172 15.98 5.60 -1.96
C LEU A 172 15.49 6.96 -2.47
N ALA A 173 16.37 7.78 -3.05
CA ALA A 173 15.98 9.05 -3.67
C ALA A 173 14.96 8.88 -4.82
N PHE A 174 14.96 7.74 -5.51
CA PHE A 174 13.96 7.41 -6.54
C PHE A 174 12.59 7.15 -5.89
N ALA A 175 12.53 6.33 -4.84
CA ALA A 175 11.30 6.07 -4.09
C ALA A 175 10.73 7.36 -3.49
N LEU A 176 11.58 8.16 -2.83
CA LEU A 176 11.20 9.44 -2.24
C LEU A 176 10.58 10.38 -3.30
N GLY A 177 11.16 10.45 -4.49
CA GLY A 177 10.64 11.26 -5.59
C GLY A 177 9.22 10.85 -6.02
N LEU A 178 8.97 9.54 -6.14
CA LEU A 178 7.65 9.01 -6.49
C LEU A 178 6.62 9.26 -5.39
N ALA A 179 6.99 9.08 -4.12
CA ALA A 179 6.12 9.37 -2.99
C ALA A 179 5.76 10.87 -2.90
N GLN A 180 6.73 11.76 -3.16
CA GLN A 180 6.50 13.21 -3.24
C GLN A 180 5.56 13.59 -4.39
N GLU A 181 5.73 12.98 -5.56
CA GLU A 181 4.84 13.17 -6.71
C GLU A 181 3.41 12.72 -6.39
N ALA A 182 3.24 11.55 -5.75
CA ALA A 182 1.94 11.05 -5.32
C ALA A 182 1.23 12.02 -4.35
N VAL A 183 1.96 12.60 -3.40
CA VAL A 183 1.42 13.63 -2.48
C VAL A 183 1.02 14.90 -3.23
N ALA A 184 1.83 15.36 -4.18
CA ALA A 184 1.54 16.55 -4.98
C ALA A 184 0.26 16.35 -5.80
N LEU A 185 0.15 15.23 -6.51
CA LEU A 185 -1.04 14.87 -7.30
C LEU A 185 -2.31 14.77 -6.44
N GLY A 186 -2.22 14.16 -5.25
CA GLY A 186 -3.37 14.09 -4.35
C GLY A 186 -3.85 15.47 -3.90
N ARG A 187 -2.94 16.42 -3.67
CA ARG A 187 -3.31 17.80 -3.32
C ARG A 187 -4.00 18.53 -4.47
N GLU A 188 -3.61 18.24 -5.71
CA GLU A 188 -4.19 18.87 -6.90
C GLU A 188 -5.55 18.26 -7.29
N SER A 189 -5.70 16.93 -7.20
CA SER A 189 -6.90 16.20 -7.64
C SER A 189 -8.00 16.13 -6.59
N GLY A 190 -7.65 16.24 -5.29
CA GLY A 190 -8.56 16.01 -4.18
C GLY A 190 -8.83 14.53 -3.85
N ASP A 191 -8.26 13.59 -4.61
CA ASP A 191 -8.23 12.17 -4.26
C ASP A 191 -7.01 11.87 -3.40
N ILE A 192 -7.22 11.80 -2.08
CA ILE A 192 -6.12 11.81 -1.12
C ILE A 192 -5.95 10.53 -0.32
N GLY A 193 -6.69 9.46 -0.64
CA GLY A 193 -6.58 8.18 0.07
C GLY A 193 -5.15 7.64 0.05
N MET A 194 -4.63 7.38 -1.15
CA MET A 194 -3.25 6.92 -1.35
C MET A 194 -2.20 8.02 -1.12
N ALA A 195 -2.52 9.28 -1.37
CA ALA A 195 -1.60 10.39 -1.08
C ALA A 195 -1.32 10.53 0.43
N CYS A 196 -2.31 10.23 1.29
CA CYS A 196 -2.09 10.14 2.72
C CYS A 196 -1.08 9.03 3.06
N TYR A 197 -1.18 7.86 2.40
CA TYR A 197 -0.24 6.76 2.59
C TYR A 197 1.18 7.12 2.12
N ALA A 198 1.31 7.82 1.00
CA ALA A 198 2.59 8.32 0.49
C ALA A 198 3.31 9.24 1.50
N CYS A 199 2.58 9.98 2.34
CA CYS A 199 3.20 10.79 3.42
C CYS A 199 3.97 9.91 4.43
N ASN A 200 3.47 8.71 4.74
CA ASN A 200 4.19 7.75 5.58
C ASN A 200 5.47 7.25 4.90
N HIS A 201 5.44 7.05 3.57
CA HIS A 201 6.60 6.62 2.79
C HIS A 201 7.69 7.70 2.77
N ILE A 202 7.33 8.96 2.50
CA ILE A 202 8.26 10.09 2.55
C ILE A 202 9.00 10.13 3.90
N VAL A 203 8.27 10.03 5.00
CA VAL A 203 8.88 10.06 6.34
C VAL A 203 9.79 8.84 6.57
N SER A 204 9.38 7.65 6.12
CA SER A 204 10.18 6.43 6.23
C SER A 204 11.47 6.51 5.41
N ASP A 205 11.39 7.01 4.18
CA ASP A 205 12.54 7.18 3.27
C ASP A 205 13.54 8.17 3.86
N LEU A 206 13.09 9.34 4.32
CA LEU A 206 13.96 10.35 4.93
C LEU A 206 14.65 9.81 6.20
N LEU A 207 13.94 9.05 7.03
CA LEU A 207 14.52 8.37 8.18
C LEU A 207 15.60 7.36 7.76
N ALA A 208 15.32 6.53 6.76
CA ALA A 208 16.24 5.51 6.26
C ALA A 208 17.48 6.13 5.58
N MET A 209 17.30 7.26 4.89
CA MET A 209 18.38 8.05 4.28
C MET A 209 19.25 8.77 5.30
N GLY A 210 18.83 8.85 6.58
CA GLY A 210 19.56 9.56 7.62
C GLY A 210 19.50 11.08 7.49
N GLU A 211 18.42 11.59 6.89
CA GLU A 211 18.22 13.03 6.70
C GLU A 211 18.09 13.77 8.05
N PRO A 212 18.38 15.09 8.09
CA PRO A 212 18.28 15.85 9.33
C PRO A 212 16.89 15.75 9.96
N LEU A 213 16.84 15.39 11.26
CA LEU A 213 15.58 15.18 11.99
C LEU A 213 14.64 16.41 12.04
N ALA A 214 15.15 17.61 11.71
CA ALA A 214 14.34 18.80 11.52
C ALA A 214 13.50 18.73 10.24
N LEU A 215 14.11 18.32 9.11
CA LEU A 215 13.43 18.11 7.85
C LEU A 215 12.35 17.02 7.97
N VAL A 216 12.68 15.91 8.64
CA VAL A 216 11.72 14.81 8.82
C VAL A 216 10.52 15.24 9.67
N ASP A 217 10.73 16.04 10.73
CA ASP A 217 9.62 16.56 11.55
C ASP A 217 8.72 17.52 10.74
N GLU A 218 9.28 18.32 9.83
CA GLU A 218 8.48 19.15 8.91
C GLU A 218 7.59 18.31 7.97
N GLU A 219 8.12 17.23 7.40
CA GLU A 219 7.35 16.33 6.52
C GLU A 219 6.26 15.57 7.29
N VAL A 220 6.55 15.16 8.53
CA VAL A 220 5.52 14.59 9.41
C VAL A 220 4.37 15.58 9.63
N GLU A 221 4.66 16.85 9.93
CA GLU A 221 3.60 17.85 10.14
C GLU A 221 2.81 18.12 8.85
N ARG A 222 3.46 18.13 7.68
CA ARG A 222 2.78 18.26 6.37
C ARG A 222 1.84 17.08 6.11
N GLY A 223 2.28 15.86 6.42
CA GLY A 223 1.48 14.65 6.30
C GLY A 223 0.28 14.65 7.24
N VAL A 224 0.49 15.00 8.51
CA VAL A 224 -0.61 15.13 9.51
C VAL A 224 -1.62 16.19 9.10
N GLY A 225 -1.16 17.30 8.51
CA GLY A 225 -2.03 18.32 7.96
C GLY A 225 -2.94 17.78 6.85
N LEU A 226 -2.41 16.92 5.96
CA LEU A 226 -3.17 16.32 4.87
C LEU A 226 -4.19 15.29 5.37
N THR A 227 -3.78 14.36 6.24
CA THR A 227 -4.66 13.27 6.73
C THR A 227 -5.87 13.79 7.51
N ARG A 228 -5.71 14.90 8.24
CA ARG A 228 -6.79 15.56 8.98
C ARG A 228 -7.88 16.14 8.09
N LEU A 229 -7.58 16.53 6.86
CA LEU A 229 -8.58 17.06 5.93
C LEU A 229 -9.65 16.03 5.56
N VAL A 230 -9.27 14.74 5.49
CA VAL A 230 -10.20 13.64 5.18
C VAL A 230 -10.53 12.73 6.35
N ARG A 231 -10.00 13.02 7.54
CA ARG A 231 -10.24 12.22 8.75
C ARG A 231 -9.86 10.75 8.57
N TYR A 232 -8.78 10.49 7.83
CA TYR A 232 -8.27 9.12 7.65
C TYR A 232 -7.44 8.73 8.87
N ALA A 233 -8.15 8.30 9.92
CA ALA A 233 -7.61 8.16 11.27
C ALA A 233 -6.46 7.16 11.37
N ASP A 234 -6.46 6.09 10.58
CA ASP A 234 -5.40 5.09 10.63
C ASP A 234 -4.05 5.62 10.12
N ILE A 235 -4.05 6.38 9.02
CA ILE A 235 -2.81 7.00 8.51
C ILE A 235 -2.29 8.09 9.44
N GLU A 236 -3.19 8.86 10.07
CA GLU A 236 -2.79 9.81 11.12
C GLU A 236 -2.07 9.10 12.28
N ARG A 237 -2.49 7.88 12.66
CA ARG A 237 -1.82 7.09 13.70
C ARG A 237 -0.43 6.62 13.28
N ILE A 238 -0.23 6.23 12.01
CA ILE A 238 1.09 5.84 11.49
C ILE A 238 2.06 7.04 11.56
N LEU A 239 1.65 8.19 11.04
CA LEU A 239 2.46 9.42 11.08
C LEU A 239 2.75 9.85 12.53
N ALA A 240 1.78 9.67 13.43
CA ALA A 240 1.99 9.92 14.86
C ALA A 240 3.05 8.97 15.45
N ALA A 241 3.08 7.70 15.07
CA ALA A 241 4.11 6.75 15.51
C ALA A 241 5.51 7.19 15.05
N GLN A 242 5.66 7.57 13.78
CA GLN A 242 6.92 8.10 13.25
C GLN A 242 7.35 9.39 13.96
N ARG A 243 6.40 10.29 14.27
CA ARG A 243 6.68 11.51 15.04
C ARG A 243 7.24 11.21 16.43
N LEU A 244 6.70 10.20 17.09
CA LEU A 244 7.16 9.79 18.41
C LEU A 244 8.55 9.21 18.39
N PHE A 245 8.83 8.39 17.38
CA PHE A 245 10.18 7.89 17.12
C PHE A 245 11.18 9.04 16.95
N LEU A 246 10.86 9.99 16.07
CA LEU A 246 11.67 11.19 15.84
C LEU A 246 11.92 11.99 17.13
N ARG A 247 10.88 12.21 17.94
CA ARG A 247 11.02 12.88 19.24
C ARG A 247 11.89 12.09 20.21
N GLY A 248 11.76 10.77 20.23
CA GLY A 248 12.61 9.88 21.02
C GLY A 248 14.09 10.02 20.63
N LEU A 249 14.38 10.11 19.34
CA LEU A 249 15.73 10.35 18.82
C LEU A 249 16.26 11.75 19.18
N ARG A 250 15.43 12.80 19.07
CA ARG A 250 15.85 14.20 19.29
C ARG A 250 16.03 14.56 20.76
N PHE A 251 15.16 14.07 21.64
CA PHE A 251 15.04 14.58 23.01
C PHE A 251 15.22 13.52 24.09
N GLY A 252 15.34 12.23 23.72
CA GLY A 252 15.63 11.14 24.65
C GLY A 252 14.51 10.77 25.63
N GLY A 253 13.36 11.44 25.59
CA GLY A 253 12.25 11.24 26.53
C GLY A 253 11.36 10.03 26.22
N ASP A 254 10.64 9.58 27.26
CA ASP A 254 9.43 8.77 27.07
C ASP A 254 8.38 9.68 26.40
N GLY A 255 7.72 9.20 25.35
CA GLY A 255 6.74 9.97 24.59
C GLY A 255 5.56 10.48 25.44
N PRO A 256 4.54 11.12 24.82
CA PRO A 256 3.38 11.64 25.54
C PRO A 256 2.67 10.55 26.34
N ALA A 257 1.86 10.97 27.32
CA ALA A 257 1.26 10.16 28.38
C ALA A 257 0.53 8.86 27.95
N SER A 258 0.13 8.72 26.67
CA SER A 258 -0.39 7.44 26.17
C SER A 258 0.73 6.42 25.94
N THR A 259 0.52 5.20 26.42
CA THR A 259 1.49 4.11 26.23
C THR A 259 1.52 3.67 24.76
N VAL A 260 2.64 3.08 24.34
CA VAL A 260 2.75 2.46 23.00
C VAL A 260 1.69 1.38 22.81
N ALA A 261 1.40 0.62 23.87
CA ALA A 261 0.32 -0.38 23.88
C ALA A 261 -1.05 0.23 23.57
N GLN A 262 -1.44 1.33 24.22
CA GLN A 262 -2.72 2.01 23.93
C GLN A 262 -2.82 2.44 22.47
N ARG A 263 -1.73 2.97 21.89
CA ARG A 263 -1.72 3.38 20.47
C ARG A 263 -1.84 2.21 19.52
N ALA A 264 -1.25 1.06 19.85
CA ALA A 264 -1.39 -0.16 19.07
C ALA A 264 -2.81 -0.75 19.20
N ASP A 265 -3.40 -0.72 20.40
CA ASP A 265 -4.77 -1.19 20.63
C ASP A 265 -5.81 -0.31 19.89
N ASP A 266 -5.57 1.00 19.83
CA ASP A 266 -6.42 1.96 19.11
C ASP A 266 -6.31 1.83 17.57
N ALA A 267 -5.31 1.11 17.06
CA ALA A 267 -5.09 0.93 15.64
C ALA A 267 -5.95 -0.20 15.06
N THR A 268 -6.66 0.10 13.98
CA THR A 268 -7.52 -0.87 13.30
C THR A 268 -6.73 -1.75 12.32
N SER A 269 -5.72 -1.20 11.65
CA SER A 269 -4.88 -1.98 10.74
C SER A 269 -3.76 -2.72 11.45
N PHE A 270 -3.42 -3.89 10.90
CA PHE A 270 -2.24 -4.62 11.29
C PHE A 270 -0.95 -3.81 11.02
N SER A 271 -0.89 -3.12 9.88
CA SER A 271 0.27 -2.30 9.49
C SER A 271 0.56 -1.19 10.48
N THR A 272 -0.46 -0.47 10.96
CA THR A 272 -0.25 0.60 11.97
C THR A 272 0.30 0.03 13.27
N ARG A 273 -0.21 -1.13 13.73
CA ARG A 273 0.31 -1.80 14.94
C ARG A 273 1.77 -2.19 14.79
N PHE A 274 2.13 -2.78 13.65
CA PHE A 274 3.51 -3.12 13.32
C PHE A 274 4.43 -1.91 13.44
N TRP A 275 4.08 -0.80 12.77
CA TRP A 275 4.92 0.41 12.77
C TRP A 275 5.03 1.07 14.16
N VAL A 276 3.94 1.10 14.93
CA VAL A 276 3.95 1.61 16.32
C VAL A 276 4.98 0.86 17.17
N TRP A 277 4.97 -0.48 17.12
CA TRP A 277 5.87 -1.32 17.90
C TRP A 277 7.31 -1.31 17.37
N LEU A 278 7.48 -1.33 16.04
CA LEU A 278 8.80 -1.27 15.41
C LEU A 278 9.53 0.01 15.79
N HIS A 279 8.87 1.15 15.65
CA HIS A 279 9.43 2.45 15.97
C HIS A 279 9.79 2.60 17.46
N ASP A 280 8.97 2.07 18.36
CA ASP A 280 9.31 2.04 19.78
C ASP A 280 10.53 1.15 20.05
N GLY A 281 10.58 -0.04 19.45
CA GLY A 281 11.72 -0.95 19.54
C GLY A 281 13.02 -0.32 19.05
N MET A 282 12.97 0.36 17.90
CA MET A 282 14.10 1.11 17.36
C MET A 282 14.53 2.24 18.30
N ALA A 283 13.59 3.02 18.85
CA ALA A 283 13.91 4.09 19.81
C ALA A 283 14.64 3.58 21.05
N TRP A 284 14.27 2.39 21.55
CA TRP A 284 14.98 1.75 22.65
C TRP A 284 16.36 1.24 22.27
N ALA A 285 16.50 0.68 21.07
CA ALA A 285 17.79 0.20 20.55
C ALA A 285 18.80 1.35 20.41
N TYR A 286 18.39 2.49 19.83
CA TYR A 286 19.24 3.68 19.72
C TYR A 286 19.70 4.23 21.08
N ARG A 287 18.96 3.97 22.15
CA ARG A 287 19.30 4.36 23.53
C ARG A 287 20.04 3.26 24.31
N GLY A 288 20.41 2.16 23.66
CA GLY A 288 21.08 1.02 24.30
C GLY A 288 20.20 0.23 25.28
N GLN A 289 18.88 0.41 25.26
CA GLN A 289 17.94 -0.28 26.14
C GLN A 289 17.45 -1.60 25.53
N TRP A 290 18.37 -2.55 25.35
CA TRP A 290 18.14 -3.79 24.60
C TRP A 290 16.96 -4.64 25.08
N ALA A 291 16.75 -4.75 26.39
CA ALA A 291 15.64 -5.54 26.93
C ALA A 291 14.27 -4.96 26.56
N ARG A 292 14.14 -3.62 26.56
CA ARG A 292 12.91 -2.94 26.14
C ARG A 292 12.74 -3.00 24.63
N ALA A 293 13.83 -2.80 23.88
CA ALA A 293 13.84 -2.94 22.42
C ALA A 293 13.31 -4.31 21.99
N LEU A 294 13.84 -5.38 22.58
CA LEU A 294 13.41 -6.74 22.29
C LEU A 294 11.94 -6.99 22.65
N GLY A 295 11.46 -6.39 23.75
CA GLY A 295 10.06 -6.45 24.14
C GLY A 295 9.14 -5.88 23.06
N SER A 296 9.42 -4.66 22.59
CA SER A 296 8.63 -3.98 21.56
C SER A 296 8.75 -4.65 20.19
N LEU A 297 9.95 -5.08 19.79
CA LEU A 297 10.16 -5.76 18.50
C LEU A 297 9.43 -7.10 18.41
N ARG A 298 9.31 -7.85 19.52
CA ARG A 298 8.46 -9.07 19.56
C ARG A 298 6.98 -8.78 19.41
N GLN A 299 6.51 -7.62 19.90
CA GLN A 299 5.12 -7.19 19.67
C GLN A 299 4.89 -6.77 18.21
N ALA A 300 5.91 -6.23 17.53
CA ALA A 300 5.81 -5.92 16.11
C ALA A 300 5.73 -7.20 15.25
N GLU A 301 6.42 -8.26 15.64
CA GLU A 301 6.44 -9.54 14.91
C GLU A 301 5.11 -10.32 15.02
N ALA A 302 4.44 -10.23 16.18
CA ALA A 302 3.18 -10.92 16.48
C ALA A 302 2.03 -10.47 15.56
#